data_AF-A0A1E5VGZ8-F1
#
_entry.id   AF-A0A1E5VGZ8-F1
#
_cell.length_a   1.000
_cell.length_b   1.000
_cell.length_c   1.000
_cell.angle_alpha   90.00
_cell.angle_beta   90.00
_cell.angle_gamma   90.00
#
_symmetry.space_group_name_H-M   'P 1'
#
loop_
_entity.id
_entity.type
_entity.pdbx_description
1 polymer ?
#
loop_
_entity_poly.entity_id
_entity_poly.type
_entity_poly.pdbx_seq_one_letter_code
_entity_poly.pdbx_strand_id
1 'polypeptide(L)'
;LVFLSPPWGGPSYIQAPIYTLDMLQPKGGYATFQAAQKIAPNVIMFLPRTVDVNQVEELSWLSCPPLDFTSEESYVDHRLIGTTAYFGQIARPPSTWLNWDDE
;
A
#
# COMPACT_ATOMS: atom_id res chain seq x y z
N LEU A 1 -8.58 -8.18 -9.05
CA LEU A 1 -8.08 -7.05 -8.24
C LEU A 1 -8.68 -7.17 -6.86
N VAL A 2 -7.90 -7.00 -5.79
CA VAL A 2 -8.41 -6.87 -4.42
C VAL A 2 -8.04 -5.49 -3.88
N PHE A 3 -9.00 -4.79 -3.30
CA PHE A 3 -8.78 -3.55 -2.57
C PHE A 3 -8.90 -3.82 -1.07
N LEU A 4 -7.92 -3.37 -0.29
CA LEU A 4 -7.83 -3.55 1.15
C LEU A 4 -7.87 -2.20 1.85
N SER A 5 -8.87 -2.00 2.70
CA SER A 5 -8.96 -0.89 3.65
C SER A 5 -9.15 -1.45 5.07
N PRO A 6 -8.12 -2.12 5.63
CA PRO A 6 -8.21 -2.72 6.96
C PRO A 6 -8.44 -1.63 8.02
N PRO A 7 -9.03 -1.97 9.17
CA PRO A 7 -9.27 -0.97 10.21
C PRO A 7 -7.95 -0.55 10.87
N TRP A 8 -7.73 0.78 10.93
CA TRP A 8 -6.46 1.36 11.41
C TRP A 8 -6.40 1.56 12.93
N GLY A 9 -7.47 1.22 13.67
CA GLY A 9 -7.61 1.55 15.09
C GLY A 9 -8.32 2.90 15.36
N GLY A 10 -9.06 3.43 14.37
CA GLY A 10 -9.78 4.69 14.48
C GLY A 10 -8.83 5.91 14.59
N PRO A 11 -9.33 7.11 14.96
CA PRO A 11 -8.53 8.34 14.98
C PRO A 11 -7.24 8.26 15.83
N SER A 12 -7.19 7.33 16.78
CA SER A 12 -6.04 7.07 17.63
C SER A 12 -4.81 6.56 16.88
N TYR A 13 -4.92 6.10 15.63
CA TYR A 13 -3.76 5.70 14.82
C TYR A 13 -2.70 6.82 14.72
N ILE A 14 -3.13 8.08 14.78
CA ILE A 14 -2.27 9.27 14.68
C ILE A 14 -1.32 9.40 15.88
N GLN A 15 -1.61 8.71 17.00
CA GLN A 15 -0.74 8.72 18.18
C GLN A 15 0.57 7.96 17.92
N ALA A 16 0.60 7.04 16.95
CA ALA A 16 1.81 6.40 16.49
C ALA A 16 2.47 7.31 15.42
N PRO A 17 3.67 7.87 15.67
CA PRO A 17 4.36 8.69 14.68
C PRO A 17 4.73 7.89 13.42
N ILE A 18 4.97 6.59 13.59
CA ILE A 18 5.18 5.62 12.52
C ILE A 18 4.19 4.47 12.76
N TYR A 19 3.34 4.21 11.77
CA TYR A 19 2.33 3.16 11.80
C TYR A 19 2.87 1.93 11.08
N THR A 20 3.16 0.86 11.82
CA THR A 20 3.65 -0.40 11.25
C THR A 20 2.47 -1.31 10.87
N LEU A 21 2.67 -2.18 9.89
CA LEU A 21 1.70 -3.15 9.40
C LEU A 21 1.23 -4.12 10.50
N ASP A 22 2.02 -4.35 11.54
CA ASP A 22 1.64 -5.18 12.68
C ASP A 22 0.56 -4.52 13.57
N MET A 23 0.40 -3.19 13.47
CA MET A 23 -0.65 -2.45 14.16
C MET A 23 -2.02 -2.65 13.53
N LEU A 24 -2.09 -3.19 12.31
CA LEU A 24 -3.36 -3.56 11.68
C LEU A 24 -4.03 -4.67 12.47
N GLN A 25 -5.29 -4.45 12.82
CA GLN A 25 -6.14 -5.40 13.55
C GLN A 25 -7.33 -5.79 12.66
N PRO A 26 -7.94 -6.97 12.86
CA PRO A 26 -7.60 -8.02 13.84
C PRO A 26 -6.44 -8.94 13.38
N LYS A 27 -5.93 -8.74 12.17
CA LYS A 27 -4.80 -9.47 11.59
C LYS A 27 -3.80 -8.46 11.05
N GLY A 28 -2.51 -8.73 11.26
CA GLY A 28 -1.44 -7.87 10.76
C GLY A 28 -1.45 -7.74 9.23
N GLY A 29 -0.77 -6.71 8.73
CA GLY A 29 -0.74 -6.37 7.30
C GLY A 29 -0.17 -7.48 6.43
N TYR A 30 0.88 -8.18 6.87
CA TYR A 30 1.47 -9.29 6.12
C TYR A 30 0.47 -10.43 5.86
N ALA A 31 -0.21 -10.89 6.91
CA ALA A 31 -1.21 -11.96 6.77
C ALA A 31 -2.40 -11.53 5.91
N THR A 32 -2.83 -10.27 6.06
CA THR A 32 -3.91 -9.68 5.26
C THR A 32 -3.52 -9.60 3.78
N PHE A 33 -2.30 -9.17 3.48
CA PHE A 33 -1.78 -9.07 2.11
C PHE A 33 -1.63 -10.45 1.47
N GLN A 34 -1.06 -11.43 2.17
CA GLN A 34 -0.94 -12.82 1.68
C GLN A 34 -2.30 -13.45 1.40
N ALA A 35 -3.33 -13.14 2.21
CA ALA A 35 -4.69 -13.59 1.95
C ALA A 35 -5.25 -12.97 0.66
N ALA A 36 -5.02 -11.67 0.43
CA ALA A 36 -5.44 -10.99 -0.79
C ALA A 36 -4.74 -11.53 -2.05
N GLN A 37 -3.44 -11.82 -1.96
CA GLN A 37 -2.68 -12.41 -3.07
C GLN A 37 -3.24 -13.77 -3.53
N LYS A 38 -3.79 -14.57 -2.62
CA LYS A 38 -4.44 -15.84 -2.97
C LYS A 38 -5.73 -15.65 -3.77
N ILE A 39 -6.33 -14.46 -3.72
CA ILE A 39 -7.58 -14.13 -4.39
C ILE A 39 -7.29 -13.47 -5.76
N ALA A 40 -6.33 -12.55 -5.83
CA ALA A 40 -5.98 -11.87 -7.07
C ALA A 40 -4.50 -11.47 -7.14
N PRO A 41 -3.91 -11.41 -8.36
CA PRO A 41 -2.51 -10.99 -8.54
C PRO A 41 -2.29 -9.49 -8.32
N ASN A 42 -3.33 -8.67 -8.46
CA ASN A 42 -3.27 -7.23 -8.28
C ASN A 42 -3.95 -6.85 -6.96
N VAL A 43 -3.23 -6.16 -6.08
CA VAL A 43 -3.68 -5.75 -4.75
C VAL A 43 -3.49 -4.25 -4.58
N ILE A 44 -4.46 -3.58 -3.97
CA ILE A 44 -4.37 -2.17 -3.57
C ILE A 44 -4.61 -2.11 -2.05
N MET A 45 -3.80 -1.34 -1.33
CA MET A 45 -3.96 -1.13 0.10
C MET A 45 -4.09 0.36 0.40
N PHE A 46 -5.18 0.77 1.05
CA PHE A 46 -5.32 2.11 1.58
C PHE A 46 -4.95 2.12 3.07
N LEU A 47 -3.91 2.89 3.40
CA LEU A 47 -3.19 2.84 4.66
C LEU A 47 -3.12 4.21 5.34
N PRO A 48 -2.89 4.24 6.66
CA PRO A 48 -2.72 5.48 7.40
C PRO A 48 -1.62 6.37 6.82
N ARG A 49 -1.81 7.68 6.88
CA ARG A 49 -0.81 8.69 6.48
C ARG A 49 0.53 8.63 7.21
N THR A 50 0.61 7.90 8.32
CA THR A 50 1.84 7.71 9.11
C THR A 50 2.47 6.34 8.85
N VAL A 51 2.02 5.59 7.83
CA VAL A 51 2.51 4.24 7.56
C VAL A 51 4.00 4.20 7.24
N ASP A 52 4.71 3.19 7.73
CA ASP A 52 6.06 2.89 7.29
C ASP A 52 6.04 2.33 5.87
N VAL A 53 6.32 3.20 4.88
CA VAL A 53 6.28 2.83 3.46
C VAL A 53 7.30 1.75 3.12
N ASN A 54 8.44 1.68 3.82
CA ASN A 54 9.43 0.62 3.58
C ASN A 54 8.84 -0.74 3.93
N GLN A 55 8.09 -0.82 5.04
CA GLN A 55 7.41 -2.04 5.43
C GLN A 55 6.29 -2.43 4.45
N VAL A 56 5.65 -1.45 3.82
CA VAL A 56 4.65 -1.69 2.78
C VAL A 56 5.30 -2.21 1.50
N GLU A 57 6.42 -1.63 1.09
CA GLU A 57 7.23 -2.12 -0.04
C GLU A 57 7.69 -3.55 0.21
N GLU A 58 8.03 -3.90 1.46
CA GLU A 58 8.47 -5.25 1.82
C GLU A 58 7.46 -6.34 1.43
N LEU A 59 6.16 -5.99 1.39
CA LEU A 59 5.09 -6.91 1.00
C LEU A 59 5.28 -7.43 -0.44
N SER A 60 5.89 -6.65 -1.33
CA SER A 60 6.16 -7.04 -2.71
C SER A 60 7.06 -8.28 -2.83
N TRP A 61 7.99 -8.44 -1.89
CA TRP A 61 8.94 -9.56 -1.85
C TRP A 61 8.33 -10.86 -1.31
N LEU A 62 7.09 -10.82 -0.82
CA LEU A 62 6.37 -12.04 -0.38
C LEU A 62 5.94 -12.92 -1.56
N SER A 63 6.04 -12.41 -2.79
CA SER A 63 5.76 -13.13 -4.03
C SER A 63 7.04 -13.51 -4.76
N CYS A 64 7.01 -14.59 -5.53
CA CYS A 64 8.10 -15.00 -6.41
C CYS A 64 7.57 -15.15 -7.85
N PRO A 65 7.97 -14.28 -8.80
CA PRO A 65 8.85 -13.12 -8.63
C PRO A 65 8.23 -12.01 -7.76
N PRO A 66 9.03 -11.06 -7.23
CA PRO A 66 8.51 -9.91 -6.51
C PRO A 66 7.51 -9.11 -7.34
N LEU A 67 6.47 -8.58 -6.69
CA LEU A 67 5.47 -7.74 -7.36
C LEU A 67 6.02 -6.35 -7.62
N ASP A 68 5.59 -5.71 -8.72
CA ASP A 68 5.81 -4.27 -8.87
C ASP A 68 5.07 -3.52 -7.75
N PHE A 69 5.68 -2.45 -7.25
CA PHE A 69 5.15 -1.65 -6.15
C PHE A 69 5.21 -0.16 -6.48
N THR A 70 4.17 0.57 -6.10
CA THR A 70 4.14 2.04 -6.15
C THR A 70 3.20 2.55 -5.06
N SER A 71 3.57 3.66 -4.43
CA SER A 71 2.75 4.34 -3.45
C SER A 71 2.32 5.72 -3.95
N GLU A 72 1.10 6.09 -3.59
CA GLU A 72 0.50 7.39 -3.86
C GLU A 72 0.04 8.00 -2.54
N GLU A 73 0.34 9.28 -2.35
CA GLU A 73 -0.14 10.05 -1.21
C GLU A 73 -1.47 10.73 -1.56
N SER A 74 -2.48 10.55 -0.71
CA SER A 74 -3.79 11.17 -0.90
C SER A 74 -3.92 12.44 -0.05
N TYR A 75 -4.28 13.56 -0.69
CA TYR A 75 -4.45 14.86 -0.04
C TYR A 75 -5.89 15.37 -0.15
N VAL A 76 -6.40 15.97 0.93
CA VAL A 76 -7.66 16.72 0.95
C VAL A 76 -7.38 18.06 1.63
N ASP A 77 -7.73 19.18 0.99
CA ASP A 77 -7.45 20.53 1.50
C ASP A 77 -5.99 20.72 1.95
N HIS A 78 -5.04 20.26 1.13
CA HIS A 78 -3.59 20.27 1.41
C HIS A 78 -3.15 19.43 2.62
N ARG A 79 -4.05 18.64 3.21
CA ARG A 79 -3.75 17.73 4.30
C ARG A 79 -3.60 16.30 3.78
N LEU A 80 -2.46 15.68 4.09
CA LEU A 80 -2.26 14.24 3.86
C LEU A 80 -3.27 13.44 4.69
N ILE A 81 -4.13 12.68 4.01
CA ILE A 81 -5.18 11.85 4.62
C ILE A 81 -4.79 10.38 4.70
N GLY A 82 -3.96 9.89 3.78
CA GLY A 82 -3.55 8.49 3.73
C GLY A 82 -2.60 8.21 2.57
N THR A 83 -2.18 6.96 2.50
CA THR A 83 -1.29 6.45 1.45
C THR A 83 -1.97 5.27 0.78
N THR A 84 -2.04 5.27 -0.55
CA THR A 84 -2.53 4.16 -1.36
C THR A 84 -1.34 3.42 -1.96
N ALA A 85 -1.18 2.15 -1.62
CA ALA A 85 -0.15 1.28 -2.15
C ALA A 85 -0.72 0.36 -3.22
N TYR A 86 -0.07 0.30 -4.38
CA TYR A 86 -0.44 -0.51 -5.53
C TYR A 86 0.58 -1.63 -5.69
N PHE A 87 0.09 -2.86 -5.91
CA PHE A 87 0.91 -4.05 -6.11
C PHE A 87 0.51 -4.81 -7.36
N GLY A 88 1.51 -5.30 -8.10
CA GLY A 88 1.35 -6.04 -9.34
C GLY A 88 1.29 -5.12 -10.56
N GLN A 89 0.65 -5.56 -11.64
CA GLN A 89 0.69 -4.84 -12.93
C GLN A 89 0.08 -3.43 -12.88
N ILE A 90 -0.80 -3.19 -11.90
CA ILE A 90 -1.44 -1.89 -11.65
C ILE A 90 -0.49 -0.85 -11.02
N ALA A 91 0.65 -1.29 -10.48
CA ALA A 91 1.67 -0.38 -9.95
C ALA A 91 2.50 0.24 -11.07
N ARG A 92 2.50 -0.37 -12.28
CA ARG A 92 3.27 0.16 -13.40
C ARG A 92 2.63 1.44 -13.91
N PRO A 93 3.40 2.53 -14.12
CA PRO A 93 2.89 3.66 -14.85
C PRO A 93 2.49 3.22 -16.27
N PRO A 94 1.46 3.84 -16.87
CA PRO A 94 1.13 3.62 -18.27
C PRO A 94 2.39 3.76 -19.15
N SER A 95 2.55 2.89 -20.14
CA SER A 95 3.72 2.90 -21.05
C SER A 95 3.94 4.24 -21.75
N THR A 96 2.92 5.10 -21.79
CA THR A 96 3.00 6.47 -22.31
C THR A 96 3.86 7.40 -21.47
N TRP A 97 4.08 7.14 -20.18
CA TRP A 97 4.89 8.00 -19.30
C TRP A 97 6.39 7.76 -19.44
N LEU A 98 6.80 6.53 -19.76
CA LEU A 98 8.21 6.17 -20.02
C LEU A 98 8.83 6.99 -21.17
N ASN A 99 8.02 7.51 -22.10
CA ASN A 99 8.52 8.31 -23.23
C ASN A 99 8.82 9.78 -22.87
N TRP A 100 8.40 10.27 -21.71
CA TRP A 100 8.58 11.67 -21.29
C TRP A 100 9.70 11.85 -20.27
N ASP A 101 10.16 10.78 -19.63
CA ASP A 101 11.28 10.82 -18.67
C ASP A 101 12.65 10.65 -19.37
N ASP A 102 12.67 10.44 -20.69
CA ASP A 102 13.85 10.25 -21.53
C ASP A 102 14.25 11.50 -22.37
N GLU A 103 13.66 12.68 -22.11
CA GLU A 103 13.97 13.97 -22.78
C GLU A 103 14.47 15.04 -21.81
#